data_AF-A0A507CWM1-F1
#
_entry.id   AF-A0A507CWM1-F1
#
_cell.length_a   1.000
_cell.length_b   1.000
_cell.length_c   1.000
_cell.angle_alpha   90.00
_cell.angle_beta   90.00
_cell.angle_gamma   90.00
#
_symmetry.space_group_name_H-M   'P 1'
#
loop_
_entity.id
_entity.type
_entity.pdbx_description
1 polymer ?
#
loop_
_entity_poly.entity_id
_entity_poly.type
_entity_poly.pdbx_seq_one_letter_code
_entity_poly.pdbx_strand_id
1 'polypeptide(L)'
;MATSIKFGTLLVRTIAKPIATAIRNQAKQHERFKEVCIGLAQWTHKVEMNLKMNFFGYKVEAVRPLNDAKAIELGANFISEGIIFSVAAFTIGFETWRSRKNTNARHTDVDEALERLDRDTQQFKLHMDSLKQQLVELRKDNERLHGTLERVAHAVNIRLERERDWNQMSWTQKLMHPFKHVPTFLPISMGIWGSSPCTNNKQESSQPVPQ
;
A
#
# COMPACT_ATOMS: atom_id res chain seq x y z
N MET A 1 -15.73 22.87 -11.98
CA MET A 1 -16.38 22.24 -13.17
C MET A 1 -17.47 23.12 -13.77
N ALA A 2 -18.48 23.59 -13.02
CA ALA A 2 -19.57 24.41 -13.58
C ALA A 2 -19.17 25.83 -14.03
N THR A 3 -18.07 26.37 -13.51
CA THR A 3 -17.52 27.70 -13.89
C THR A 3 -16.85 27.67 -15.26
N SER A 4 -16.10 26.61 -15.57
CA SER A 4 -15.38 26.42 -16.83
C SER A 4 -16.32 26.35 -18.03
N ILE A 5 -17.47 25.68 -17.88
CA ILE A 5 -18.51 25.60 -18.92
C ILE A 5 -19.11 26.99 -19.20
N LYS A 6 -19.38 27.77 -18.15
CA LYS A 6 -19.91 29.13 -18.28
C LYS A 6 -18.92 30.06 -18.97
N PHE A 7 -17.64 30.00 -18.61
CA PHE A 7 -16.59 30.76 -19.30
C PHE A 7 -16.45 30.34 -20.76
N GLY A 8 -16.45 29.03 -21.06
CA GLY A 8 -16.36 28.53 -22.44
C GLY A 8 -17.48 29.03 -23.34
N THR A 9 -18.73 28.99 -22.86
CA THR A 9 -19.89 29.48 -23.65
C THR A 9 -19.87 31.00 -23.86
N LEU A 10 -19.39 31.77 -22.89
CA LEU A 10 -19.17 33.21 -23.03
C LEU A 10 -18.08 33.52 -24.06
N LEU A 11 -16.93 32.84 -23.95
CA LEU A 11 -15.75 33.00 -24.82
C LEU A 11 -16.07 32.74 -26.29
N VAL A 12 -16.80 31.65 -26.56
CA VAL A 12 -17.24 31.32 -27.92
C VAL A 12 -18.13 32.44 -28.48
N ARG A 13 -19.05 32.99 -27.67
CA ARG A 13 -19.98 34.04 -28.12
C ARG A 13 -19.33 35.41 -28.29
N THR A 14 -18.38 35.77 -27.42
CA THR A 14 -17.63 37.04 -27.49
C THR A 14 -16.51 37.03 -28.50
N ILE A 15 -15.96 35.89 -28.89
CA ILE A 15 -14.88 35.86 -29.88
C ILE A 15 -15.41 35.56 -31.28
N ALA A 16 -16.32 34.58 -31.43
CA ALA A 16 -16.71 34.11 -32.76
C ALA A 16 -17.32 35.19 -33.67
N LYS A 17 -18.04 36.16 -33.10
CA LYS A 17 -18.67 37.24 -33.88
C LYS A 17 -17.73 38.43 -34.15
N PRO A 18 -17.16 39.12 -33.15
CA PRO A 18 -16.38 40.32 -33.41
C PRO A 18 -15.01 40.03 -34.03
N ILE A 19 -14.34 38.92 -33.70
CA ILE A 19 -13.00 38.63 -34.24
C ILE A 19 -13.06 38.18 -35.71
N ALA A 20 -14.01 37.32 -36.08
CA ALA A 20 -14.20 36.92 -37.46
C ALA A 20 -14.55 38.10 -38.38
N THR A 21 -15.29 39.08 -37.86
CA THR A 21 -15.69 40.27 -38.62
C THR A 21 -14.58 41.33 -38.63
N ALA A 22 -13.87 41.53 -37.52
CA ALA A 22 -12.77 42.48 -37.42
C ALA A 22 -11.56 42.08 -38.27
N ILE A 23 -11.18 40.79 -38.28
CA ILE A 23 -10.04 40.32 -39.06
C ILE A 23 -10.32 40.43 -40.57
N ARG A 24 -11.54 40.09 -41.02
CA ARG A 24 -11.94 40.27 -42.43
C ARG A 24 -11.95 41.74 -42.86
N ASN A 25 -12.33 42.66 -41.97
CA ASN A 25 -12.34 44.09 -42.27
C ASN A 25 -10.94 44.71 -42.22
N GLN A 26 -10.09 44.34 -41.25
CA GLN A 26 -8.71 44.82 -41.18
C GLN A 26 -7.83 44.29 -42.31
N ALA A 27 -8.07 43.06 -42.78
CA ALA A 27 -7.39 42.49 -43.94
C ALA A 27 -7.64 43.27 -45.24
N LYS A 28 -8.73 44.05 -45.31
CA LYS A 28 -9.04 44.96 -46.43
C LYS A 28 -8.53 46.38 -46.22
N GLN A 29 -8.32 46.82 -44.98
CA GLN A 29 -7.98 48.20 -44.64
C GLN A 29 -6.49 48.44 -44.38
N HIS A 30 -5.73 47.44 -43.91
CA HIS A 30 -4.31 47.60 -43.54
C HIS A 30 -3.37 46.76 -44.41
N GLU A 31 -2.51 47.43 -45.19
CA GLU A 31 -1.51 46.76 -46.03
C GLU A 31 -0.48 45.95 -45.23
N ARG A 32 -0.07 46.42 -44.04
CA ARG A 32 0.82 45.67 -43.15
C ARG A 32 0.22 44.35 -42.69
N PHE A 33 -1.10 44.31 -42.49
CA PHE A 33 -1.79 43.07 -42.09
C PHE A 33 -1.93 42.12 -43.28
N LYS A 34 -2.12 42.66 -44.49
CA LYS A 34 -2.09 41.89 -45.73
C LYS A 34 -0.74 41.21 -45.94
N GLU A 35 0.38 41.91 -45.71
CA GLU A 35 1.73 41.32 -45.77
C GLU A 35 1.91 40.17 -44.76
N VAL A 36 1.41 40.33 -43.52
CA VAL A 36 1.44 39.27 -42.50
C VAL A 36 0.59 38.07 -42.90
N CYS A 37 -0.62 38.29 -43.44
CA CYS A 37 -1.47 37.20 -43.94
C CYS A 37 -0.84 36.47 -45.12
N ILE A 38 -0.22 37.18 -46.06
CA ILE A 38 0.48 36.59 -47.20
C ILE A 38 1.70 35.79 -46.69
N GLY A 39 2.47 36.34 -45.76
CA GLY A 39 3.61 35.66 -45.14
C GLY A 39 3.20 34.38 -44.40
N LEU A 40 2.10 34.42 -43.65
CA LEU A 40 1.52 33.25 -42.99
C LEU A 40 1.02 32.22 -43.98
N ALA A 41 0.23 32.62 -44.99
CA ALA A 41 -0.27 31.71 -46.01
C ALA A 41 0.87 31.00 -46.76
N GLN A 42 1.93 31.74 -47.10
CA GLN A 42 3.12 31.17 -47.71
C GLN A 42 3.91 30.28 -46.75
N TRP A 43 4.00 30.63 -45.47
CA TRP A 43 4.65 29.80 -44.45
C TRP A 43 3.94 28.47 -44.27
N THR A 44 2.61 28.47 -44.11
CA THR A 44 1.82 27.25 -43.93
C THR A 44 1.97 26.34 -45.15
N HIS A 45 1.93 26.90 -46.35
CA HIS A 45 2.12 26.13 -47.59
C HIS A 45 3.55 25.58 -47.73
N LYS A 46 4.56 26.31 -47.26
CA LYS A 46 5.95 25.83 -47.20
C LYS A 46 6.11 24.70 -46.19
N VAL A 47 5.50 24.82 -45.01
CA VAL A 47 5.51 23.77 -43.98
C VAL A 47 4.82 22.51 -44.49
N GLU A 48 3.65 22.65 -45.12
CA GLU A 48 2.91 21.53 -45.71
C GLU A 48 3.72 20.84 -46.81
N MET A 49 4.35 21.63 -47.70
CA MET A 49 5.20 21.07 -48.74
C MET A 49 6.40 20.37 -48.12
N ASN A 50 7.09 20.99 -47.15
CA ASN A 50 8.27 20.40 -46.51
C ASN A 50 7.93 19.09 -45.78
N LEU A 51 6.76 19.01 -45.13
CA LEU A 51 6.24 17.77 -44.53
C LEU A 51 5.89 16.71 -45.58
N LYS A 52 5.17 17.07 -46.65
CA LYS A 52 4.84 16.14 -47.75
C LYS A 52 6.09 15.63 -48.45
N MET A 53 7.10 16.48 -48.61
CA MET A 53 8.38 16.12 -49.22
C MET A 53 9.21 15.20 -48.31
N ASN A 54 9.26 15.50 -47.00
CA ASN A 54 9.97 14.68 -46.03
C ASN A 54 9.29 13.31 -45.81
N PHE A 55 7.96 13.24 -45.95
CA PHE A 55 7.20 12.00 -45.70
C PHE A 55 7.00 11.16 -46.97
N PHE A 56 6.74 11.77 -48.13
CA PHE A 56 6.41 11.06 -49.38
C PHE A 56 7.53 11.08 -50.43
N GLY A 57 8.65 11.76 -50.19
CA GLY A 57 9.84 11.72 -51.06
C GLY A 57 9.64 12.22 -52.50
N TYR A 58 8.53 12.88 -52.81
CA TYR A 58 8.23 13.38 -54.16
C TYR A 58 9.03 14.64 -54.51
N LYS A 59 9.08 15.04 -55.79
CA LYS A 59 9.84 16.21 -56.29
C LYS A 59 8.96 17.47 -56.32
N VAL A 60 9.51 18.62 -55.90
CA VAL A 60 8.82 19.92 -55.82
C VAL A 60 8.35 20.36 -57.20
N GLU A 61 7.04 20.35 -57.47
CA GLU A 61 6.47 21.14 -58.57
C GLU A 61 6.37 22.61 -58.15
N ALA A 62 6.78 23.50 -59.07
CA ALA A 62 6.86 24.94 -58.84
C ALA A 62 5.49 25.52 -58.45
N VAL A 63 5.42 25.99 -57.21
CA VAL A 63 4.24 26.63 -56.63
C VAL A 63 3.98 27.95 -57.35
N ARG A 64 2.86 28.04 -58.07
CA ARG A 64 2.38 29.33 -58.57
C ARG A 64 2.06 30.22 -57.36
N PRO A 65 2.61 31.44 -57.27
CA PRO A 65 2.23 32.36 -56.20
C PRO A 65 0.71 32.55 -56.25
N LEU A 66 0.07 32.21 -55.14
CA LEU A 66 -1.38 32.27 -55.00
C LEU A 66 -1.82 33.73 -55.13
N ASN A 67 -2.89 33.99 -55.89
CA ASN A 67 -3.52 35.30 -56.01
C ASN A 67 -3.65 35.96 -54.62
N ASP A 68 -3.11 37.18 -54.46
CA ASP A 68 -3.04 37.92 -53.19
C ASP A 68 -4.36 37.91 -52.43
N ALA A 69 -5.49 38.04 -53.14
CA ALA A 69 -6.82 38.02 -52.54
C ALA A 69 -7.13 36.70 -51.79
N LYS A 70 -6.70 35.55 -52.34
CA LYS A 70 -6.94 34.23 -51.76
C LYS A 70 -5.98 33.92 -50.61
N ALA A 71 -4.73 34.40 -50.70
CA ALA A 71 -3.78 34.32 -49.60
C ALA A 71 -4.25 35.11 -48.38
N ILE A 72 -4.86 36.28 -48.59
CA ILE A 72 -5.43 37.10 -47.53
C ILE A 72 -6.59 36.38 -46.83
N GLU A 73 -7.50 35.74 -47.57
CA GLU A 73 -8.64 35.04 -46.98
C GLU A 73 -8.20 33.85 -46.10
N LEU A 74 -7.23 33.08 -46.59
CA LEU A 74 -6.66 31.96 -45.84
C LEU A 74 -5.89 32.43 -44.59
N GLY A 75 -5.05 33.46 -44.73
CA GLY A 75 -4.31 34.03 -43.60
C GLY A 75 -5.24 34.63 -42.53
N ALA A 76 -6.29 35.34 -42.94
CA ALA A 76 -7.30 35.90 -42.05
C ALA A 76 -8.02 34.81 -41.23
N ASN A 77 -8.45 33.72 -41.87
CA ASN A 77 -9.08 32.62 -41.18
C ASN A 77 -8.12 31.96 -40.17
N PHE A 78 -6.86 31.73 -40.56
CA PHE A 78 -5.83 31.12 -39.70
C PHE A 78 -5.53 31.97 -38.46
N ILE A 79 -5.41 33.29 -38.61
CA ILE A 79 -5.21 34.21 -37.48
C ILE A 79 -6.42 34.19 -36.55
N SER A 80 -7.64 34.20 -37.11
CA SER A 80 -8.87 34.21 -36.31
C SER A 80 -9.03 32.94 -35.46
N GLU A 81 -8.68 31.79 -36.04
CA GLU A 81 -8.69 30.49 -35.37
C GLU A 81 -7.58 30.40 -34.31
N GLY A 82 -6.38 30.89 -34.64
CA GLY A 82 -5.25 30.94 -33.71
C GLY A 82 -5.52 31.78 -32.47
N ILE A 83 -6.22 32.91 -32.58
CA ILE A 83 -6.60 33.73 -31.43
C ILE A 83 -7.59 32.98 -30.52
N ILE A 84 -8.60 32.31 -31.10
CA ILE A 84 -9.57 31.51 -30.34
C ILE A 84 -8.86 30.39 -29.57
N PHE A 85 -7.99 29.64 -30.25
CA PHE A 85 -7.21 28.56 -29.62
C PHE A 85 -6.25 29.09 -28.57
N SER A 86 -5.58 30.21 -28.81
CA SER A 86 -4.67 30.82 -27.85
C SER A 86 -5.40 31.20 -26.56
N VAL A 87 -6.59 31.81 -26.65
CA VAL A 87 -7.34 32.19 -25.45
C VAL A 87 -7.87 30.97 -24.71
N ALA A 88 -8.33 29.94 -25.42
CA ALA A 88 -8.75 28.68 -24.81
C ALA A 88 -7.58 27.98 -24.10
N ALA A 89 -6.44 27.83 -24.79
CA ALA A 89 -5.23 27.22 -24.26
C ALA A 89 -4.66 28.02 -23.08
N PHE A 90 -4.69 29.35 -23.15
CA PHE A 90 -4.27 30.23 -22.05
C PHE A 90 -5.17 30.06 -20.83
N THR A 91 -6.50 30.01 -21.01
CA THR A 91 -7.45 29.86 -19.91
C THR A 91 -7.26 28.52 -19.20
N ILE A 92 -7.18 27.42 -19.96
CA ILE A 92 -6.97 26.07 -19.42
C ILE A 92 -5.57 25.93 -18.84
N GLY A 93 -4.55 26.43 -19.54
CA GLY A 93 -3.15 26.41 -19.12
C GLY A 93 -2.91 27.21 -17.84
N PHE A 94 -3.54 28.37 -17.70
CA PHE A 94 -3.45 29.21 -16.51
C PHE A 94 -4.15 28.56 -15.32
N GLU A 95 -5.34 27.98 -15.51
CA GLU A 95 -6.03 27.24 -14.45
C GLU A 95 -5.25 26.00 -14.02
N THR A 96 -4.68 25.24 -14.95
CA THR A 96 -3.83 24.09 -14.62
C THR A 96 -2.54 24.54 -13.92
N TRP A 97 -1.88 25.61 -14.38
CA TRP A 97 -0.69 26.16 -13.70
C TRP A 97 -1.00 26.58 -12.26
N ARG A 98 -2.14 27.26 -12.04
CA ARG A 98 -2.60 27.62 -10.70
C ARG A 98 -3.04 26.42 -9.86
N SER A 99 -3.69 25.42 -10.46
CA SER A 99 -4.21 24.23 -9.79
C SER A 99 -3.14 23.17 -9.45
N ARG A 100 -1.99 23.19 -10.12
CA ARG A 100 -0.85 22.31 -9.82
C ARG A 100 -0.40 22.38 -8.36
N LYS A 101 -0.52 23.53 -7.70
CA LYS A 101 -0.21 23.68 -6.26
C LYS A 101 -1.18 22.88 -5.36
N ASN A 102 -2.45 22.75 -5.75
CA ASN A 102 -3.45 22.03 -4.94
C ASN A 102 -3.53 20.54 -5.25
N THR A 103 -3.06 20.11 -6.43
CA THR A 103 -3.06 18.70 -6.84
C THR A 103 -1.88 17.93 -6.25
N ASN A 104 -0.71 18.56 -6.12
CA ASN A 104 0.44 17.95 -5.42
C ASN A 104 0.15 17.72 -3.93
N ALA A 105 -0.58 18.65 -3.29
CA ALA A 105 -1.04 18.50 -1.92
C ALA A 105 -2.01 17.32 -1.71
N ARG A 106 -2.75 16.90 -2.75
CA ARG A 106 -3.62 15.71 -2.69
C ARG A 106 -2.85 14.40 -2.77
N HIS A 107 -1.77 14.36 -3.55
CA HIS A 107 -0.93 13.15 -3.59
C HIS A 107 -0.21 12.94 -2.25
N THR A 108 0.29 14.00 -1.62
CA THR A 108 0.93 13.91 -0.30
C THR A 108 -0.03 13.51 0.82
N ASP A 109 -1.28 14.00 0.80
CA ASP A 109 -2.31 13.65 1.79
C ASP A 109 -2.78 12.19 1.64
N VAL A 110 -2.90 11.69 0.41
CA VAL A 110 -3.23 10.29 0.15
C VAL A 110 -2.10 9.35 0.60
N ASP A 111 -0.85 9.69 0.32
CA ASP A 111 0.30 8.90 0.76
C ASP A 111 0.43 8.89 2.30
N GLU A 112 0.20 10.03 2.96
CA GLU A 112 0.18 10.13 4.42
C GLU A 112 -0.96 9.30 5.05
N ALA A 113 -2.14 9.31 4.44
CA ALA A 113 -3.26 8.48 4.86
C ALA A 113 -2.96 6.97 4.70
N LEU A 114 -2.29 6.58 3.61
CA LEU A 114 -1.87 5.20 3.37
C LEU A 114 -0.87 4.74 4.44
N GLU A 115 0.14 5.56 4.73
CA GLU A 115 1.16 5.29 5.75
C GLU A 115 0.56 5.23 7.15
N ARG A 116 -0.42 6.08 7.46
CA ARG A 116 -1.17 6.03 8.72
C ARG A 116 -1.94 4.73 8.87
N LEU A 117 -2.66 4.29 7.84
CA LEU A 117 -3.40 3.02 7.87
C LEU A 117 -2.46 1.83 8.08
N ASP A 118 -1.30 1.81 7.41
CA ASP A 118 -0.32 0.73 7.61
C ASP A 118 0.17 0.69 9.06
N ARG A 119 0.54 1.84 9.64
CA ARG A 119 0.95 1.95 11.05
C ARG A 119 -0.13 1.45 12.02
N ASP A 120 -1.38 1.84 11.81
CA ASP A 120 -2.50 1.43 12.65
C ASP A 120 -2.70 -0.10 12.58
N THR A 121 -2.60 -0.70 11.38
CA THR A 121 -2.68 -2.17 11.24
C THR A 121 -1.53 -2.89 11.94
N GLN A 122 -0.30 -2.36 11.88
CA GLN A 122 0.83 -2.94 12.60
C GLN A 122 0.66 -2.84 14.12
N GLN A 123 0.23 -1.70 14.63
CA GLN A 123 -0.05 -1.53 16.07
C GLN A 123 -1.15 -2.47 16.56
N PHE A 124 -2.25 -2.60 15.81
CA PHE A 124 -3.32 -3.54 16.14
C PHE A 124 -2.82 -4.99 16.17
N LYS A 125 -1.93 -5.36 15.24
CA LYS A 125 -1.35 -6.69 15.20
C LYS A 125 -0.48 -6.97 16.43
N LEU A 126 0.34 -6.00 16.85
CA LEU A 126 1.14 -6.10 18.08
C LEU A 126 0.25 -6.24 19.32
N HIS A 127 -0.85 -5.48 19.41
CA HIS A 127 -1.83 -5.64 20.49
C HIS A 127 -2.50 -7.02 20.45
N MET A 128 -2.89 -7.50 19.27
CA MET A 128 -3.45 -8.84 19.12
C MET A 128 -2.48 -9.93 19.59
N ASP A 129 -1.19 -9.79 19.28
CA ASP A 129 -0.19 -10.76 19.70
C ASP A 129 0.07 -10.71 21.21
N SER A 130 0.09 -9.52 21.83
CA SER A 130 0.21 -9.40 23.29
C SER A 130 -1.01 -9.98 24.01
N LEU A 131 -2.22 -9.72 23.51
CA LEU A 131 -3.46 -10.31 24.01
C LEU A 131 -3.46 -11.84 23.89
N LYS A 132 -3.02 -12.39 22.75
CA LYS A 132 -2.87 -13.84 22.57
C LYS A 132 -1.87 -14.44 23.55
N GLN A 133 -0.74 -13.77 23.78
CA GLN A 133 0.24 -14.21 24.78
C GLN A 133 -0.38 -14.27 26.18
N GLN A 134 -1.16 -13.24 26.57
CA GLN A 134 -1.87 -13.24 27.86
C GLN A 134 -2.86 -14.40 27.97
N LEU A 135 -3.59 -14.74 26.91
CA LEU A 135 -4.51 -15.89 26.92
C LEU A 135 -3.77 -17.23 27.10
N VAL A 136 -2.61 -17.37 26.47
CA VAL A 136 -1.77 -18.57 26.63
C VAL A 136 -1.25 -18.68 28.06
N GLU A 137 -0.85 -17.57 28.67
CA GLU A 137 -0.37 -17.55 30.05
C GLU A 137 -1.49 -17.90 31.04
N LEU A 138 -2.67 -17.25 30.90
CA LEU A 138 -3.86 -17.57 31.69
C LEU A 138 -4.28 -19.03 31.56
N ARG A 139 -4.18 -19.62 30.35
CA ARG A 139 -4.44 -21.04 30.13
C ARG A 139 -3.47 -21.93 30.90
N LYS A 140 -2.17 -21.62 30.85
CA LYS A 140 -1.14 -22.37 31.61
C LYS A 140 -1.36 -22.29 33.11
N ASP A 141 -1.72 -21.12 33.63
CA ASP A 141 -2.01 -20.96 35.05
C ASP A 141 -3.23 -21.80 35.46
N ASN A 142 -4.26 -21.83 34.63
CA ASN A 142 -5.42 -22.68 34.86
C ASN A 142 -5.04 -24.17 34.91
N GLU A 143 -4.23 -24.64 33.95
CA GLU A 143 -3.70 -26.02 33.94
C GLU A 143 -2.85 -26.35 35.17
N ARG A 144 -2.01 -25.40 35.63
CA ARG A 144 -1.23 -25.54 36.87
C ARG A 144 -2.13 -25.67 38.09
N LEU A 145 -3.18 -24.84 38.18
CA LEU A 145 -4.17 -24.91 39.25
C LEU A 145 -4.91 -26.24 39.24
N HIS A 146 -5.31 -26.75 38.07
CA HIS A 146 -5.91 -28.08 37.96
C HIS A 146 -4.97 -29.18 38.45
N GLY A 147 -3.69 -29.14 38.07
CA GLY A 147 -2.70 -30.11 38.52
C GLY A 147 -2.34 -30.03 40.01
N THR A 148 -2.43 -28.85 40.65
CA THR A 148 -2.31 -28.75 42.12
C THR A 148 -3.55 -29.26 42.83
N LEU A 149 -4.73 -28.97 42.29
CA LEU A 149 -6.00 -29.46 42.81
C LEU A 149 -6.04 -30.99 42.79
N GLU A 150 -5.64 -31.63 41.70
CA GLU A 150 -5.56 -33.10 41.59
C GLU A 150 -4.59 -33.71 42.60
N ARG A 151 -3.41 -33.09 42.81
CA ARG A 151 -2.44 -33.54 43.80
C ARG A 151 -2.98 -33.47 45.23
N VAL A 152 -3.68 -32.38 45.57
CA VAL A 152 -4.32 -32.22 46.88
C VAL A 152 -5.46 -33.22 47.04
N ALA A 153 -6.32 -33.37 46.03
CA ALA A 153 -7.41 -34.33 46.04
C ALA A 153 -6.90 -35.77 46.26
N HIS A 154 -5.83 -36.16 45.57
CA HIS A 154 -5.19 -37.46 45.72
C HIS A 154 -4.58 -37.66 47.12
N ALA A 155 -3.88 -36.66 47.65
CA ALA A 155 -3.31 -36.72 49.00
C ALA A 155 -4.40 -36.87 50.08
N VAL A 156 -5.52 -36.15 49.93
CA VAL A 156 -6.68 -36.27 50.81
C VAL A 156 -7.33 -37.64 50.67
N ASN A 157 -7.51 -38.15 49.44
CA ASN A 157 -8.09 -39.48 49.22
C ASN A 157 -7.28 -40.57 49.93
N ILE A 158 -5.95 -40.59 49.77
CA ILE A 158 -5.08 -41.55 50.49
C ILE A 158 -5.23 -41.43 52.00
N ARG A 159 -5.32 -40.19 52.52
CA ARG A 159 -5.49 -39.96 53.96
C ARG A 159 -6.82 -40.54 54.45
N LEU A 160 -7.90 -40.32 53.70
CA LEU A 160 -9.23 -40.82 54.03
C LEU A 160 -9.30 -42.35 53.93
N GLU A 161 -8.70 -42.95 52.89
CA GLU A 161 -8.60 -44.40 52.73
C GLU A 161 -7.85 -45.03 53.91
N ARG A 162 -6.70 -44.45 54.29
CA ARG A 162 -5.94 -44.89 55.46
C ARG A 162 -6.77 -44.86 56.73
N GLU A 163 -7.52 -43.78 56.96
CA GLU A 163 -8.38 -43.64 58.16
C GLU A 163 -9.52 -44.66 58.15
N ARG A 164 -10.17 -44.87 57.00
CA ARG A 164 -11.22 -45.87 56.81
C ARG A 164 -10.71 -47.28 57.09
N ASP A 165 -9.55 -47.63 56.53
CA ASP A 165 -8.94 -48.95 56.73
C ASP A 165 -8.53 -49.16 58.19
N TRP A 166 -8.02 -48.11 58.85
CA TRP A 166 -7.68 -48.14 60.28
C TRP A 166 -8.90 -48.32 61.19
N ASN A 167 -10.05 -47.79 60.79
CA ASN A 167 -11.31 -47.90 61.51
C ASN A 167 -12.00 -49.28 61.30
N GLN A 168 -11.84 -49.91 60.14
CA GLN A 168 -12.36 -51.28 59.91
C GLN A 168 -11.52 -52.38 60.58
N MET A 169 -10.27 -52.10 60.95
CA MET A 169 -9.34 -53.13 61.44
C MET A 169 -9.71 -53.65 62.85
N SER A 170 -9.71 -54.97 63.03
CA SER A 170 -9.93 -55.59 64.34
C SER A 170 -8.79 -55.25 65.34
N TRP A 171 -9.08 -55.22 66.64
CA TRP A 171 -8.11 -54.81 67.68
C TRP A 171 -6.81 -55.64 67.66
N THR A 172 -6.87 -56.93 67.32
CA THR A 172 -5.69 -57.81 67.17
C THR A 172 -4.85 -57.47 65.93
N GLN A 173 -5.48 -57.09 64.81
CA GLN A 173 -4.78 -56.60 63.61
C GLN A 173 -4.12 -55.24 63.83
N LYS A 174 -4.74 -54.40 64.66
CA LYS A 174 -4.24 -53.07 65.05
C LYS A 174 -2.95 -53.16 65.88
N LEU A 175 -2.89 -54.12 66.81
CA LEU A 175 -1.71 -54.41 67.62
C LEU A 175 -0.51 -54.95 66.81
N MET A 176 -0.77 -55.73 65.74
CA MET A 176 0.29 -56.24 64.85
C MET A 176 0.72 -55.27 63.75
N HIS A 177 -0.01 -54.17 63.52
CA HIS A 177 0.30 -53.16 62.49
C HIS A 177 1.74 -52.59 62.55
N PRO A 178 2.30 -52.19 63.72
CA PRO A 178 3.68 -51.70 63.80
C PRO A 178 4.75 -52.76 63.50
N PHE A 179 4.42 -54.06 63.61
CA PHE A 179 5.36 -55.15 63.37
C PHE A 179 5.44 -55.62 61.90
N LYS A 180 4.51 -55.17 61.03
CA LYS A 180 4.50 -55.54 59.60
C LYS A 180 5.44 -54.72 58.70
N HIS A 181 6.06 -53.66 59.21
CA HIS A 181 6.98 -52.79 58.46
C HIS A 181 8.46 -52.98 58.84
N VAL A 182 8.79 -54.07 59.55
CA VAL A 182 10.18 -54.47 59.75
C VAL A 182 10.69 -55.03 58.41
N PRO A 183 11.76 -54.47 57.80
CA PRO A 183 12.37 -55.10 56.64
C PRO A 183 12.83 -56.49 57.06
N THR A 184 12.27 -57.53 56.44
CA THR A 184 12.82 -58.88 56.54
C THR A 184 14.24 -58.85 55.98
N PHE A 185 15.20 -58.69 56.88
CA PHE A 185 16.61 -58.97 56.65
C PHE A 185 16.73 -60.44 56.25
N LEU A 186 16.86 -60.71 54.95
CA LEU A 186 17.40 -61.97 54.46
C LEU A 186 18.93 -61.94 54.64
N PRO A 187 19.56 -63.02 55.15
CA PRO A 187 20.97 -63.02 55.48
C PRO A 187 21.86 -63.07 54.22
N ILE A 188 23.02 -62.46 54.41
CA ILE A 188 24.16 -62.35 53.49
C ILE A 188 24.61 -63.74 53.02
N SER A 189 24.51 -64.01 51.72
CA SER A 189 25.30 -65.03 51.04
C SER A 189 26.48 -64.34 50.34
N MET A 190 27.68 -64.59 50.87
CA MET A 190 28.96 -64.37 50.20
C MET A 190 28.96 -65.00 48.79
N GLY A 191 29.43 -64.26 47.78
CA GLY A 191 29.56 -64.80 46.42
C GLY A 191 30.03 -63.79 45.36
N ILE A 192 31.33 -63.46 45.39
CA ILE A 192 32.28 -63.45 44.27
C ILE A 192 31.90 -62.75 42.93
N TRP A 193 32.76 -61.76 42.59
CA TRP A 193 33.17 -61.26 41.25
C TRP A 193 32.18 -60.49 40.36
N GLY A 194 32.69 -59.41 39.74
CA GLY A 194 32.19 -58.94 38.44
C GLY A 194 32.28 -57.43 38.17
N SER A 195 33.49 -56.92 37.97
CA SER A 195 33.88 -55.95 36.92
C SER A 195 32.86 -54.92 36.37
N SER A 196 33.14 -53.62 36.64
CA SER A 196 33.21 -52.45 35.70
C SER A 196 32.05 -52.11 34.74
N PRO A 197 32.04 -50.94 34.05
CA PRO A 197 32.63 -49.63 34.35
C PRO A 197 31.62 -48.45 34.25
N CYS A 198 32.07 -47.28 34.70
CA CYS A 198 31.51 -45.98 34.32
C CYS A 198 31.41 -45.83 32.79
N THR A 199 30.23 -45.48 32.28
CA THR A 199 30.07 -44.91 30.94
C THR A 199 29.50 -43.50 31.05
N ASN A 200 30.41 -42.55 30.87
CA ASN A 200 30.20 -41.21 30.39
C ASN A 200 29.24 -41.22 29.18
N ASN A 201 28.26 -40.32 29.13
CA ASN A 201 27.83 -39.82 27.82
C ASN A 201 27.54 -38.32 27.88
N LYS A 202 28.27 -37.65 26.99
CA LYS A 202 28.39 -36.23 26.73
C LYS A 202 27.73 -36.01 25.38
N GLN A 203 26.82 -35.04 25.27
CA GLN A 203 26.38 -34.38 24.02
C GLN A 203 25.37 -33.30 24.43
N GLU A 204 25.67 -32.00 24.50
CA GLU A 204 26.24 -31.07 23.50
C GLU A 204 25.32 -30.86 22.28
N SER A 205 24.44 -29.85 22.36
CA SER A 205 24.04 -28.97 21.25
C SER A 205 23.31 -27.74 21.84
N SER A 206 23.97 -26.60 22.06
CA SER A 206 24.30 -25.57 21.06
C SER A 206 23.07 -24.90 20.44
N GLN A 207 22.64 -23.79 21.04
CA GLN A 207 22.09 -22.63 20.31
C GLN A 207 23.28 -21.92 19.60
N PRO A 208 23.10 -21.26 18.42
CA PRO A 208 22.45 -19.95 18.37
C PRO A 208 21.64 -19.61 17.07
N VAL A 209 20.80 -18.59 17.22
CA VAL A 209 20.18 -17.66 16.23
C VAL A 209 21.30 -16.88 15.47
N PRO A 210 21.12 -16.10 14.35
CA PRO A 210 19.95 -15.72 13.52
C PRO A 210 20.10 -15.91 11.99
N GLN A 211 18.98 -15.76 11.26
CA GLN A 211 18.80 -14.75 10.19
C GLN A 211 17.32 -14.34 10.16
#